data_AF-A0A9E0N727-F1
#
_entry.id   AF-A0A9E0N727-F1
#
_cell.length_a   1.000
_cell.length_b   1.000
_cell.length_c   1.000
_cell.angle_alpha   90.00
_cell.angle_beta   90.00
_cell.angle_gamma   90.00
#
_symmetry.space_group_name_H-M   'P 1'
#
loop_
_entity.id
_entity.type
_entity.pdbx_description
1 polymer ?
#
loop_
_entity_poly.entity_id
_entity_poly.type
_entity_poly.pdbx_seq_one_letter_code
_entity_poly.pdbx_strand_id
1 'polypeptide(L)'
;MRVGPYRLAERIGGGGAGVVYRADGPTGPVAVKTLAVGSEVDAVARARFAREAAAMQAISHHALVPVLDHGVDDELGPYLVMPLLVGRSLRVLVAAGGVCPEAALLIGLEVAEAVAALHAAGVVHRDLKPDNVIIGVDGTVTVIDLGLAFTDGMTRHTETGTVVGSLGYLAPEQLDGGAIGAPCDVWALAVLLYELVTGTRPFARPRPSEETAAILVGRYPRLGAIDRRVEPALDVLVDAGLAADPAARPSAAALVTQLGALVDWCALDARRAERARIGADAAGYQAVVAPRLAAAAARRAEAALVAGEPFTALAQCDRGLAYVPDHAELLALVARAEAAAQAPPRASPRSGRWTRTRARVAVVAAAAAAVAVTVGILAWPSRSAPRSPWDDPAPAGPARPSTSASSAEAALLRDFLGLMSKVVDRTTSPTSATDPVAPAPAPALGPEPTTAAGWMARADTQAPAQALTSIERALVLQPTWQPALDRLCRLQIKAGRPEAAHTCTQVAAAHPDVIEWIGLRGLARVMAGQHKAALADFDTMLSRAPDPRWHLARGLAHYERGEYPAARHDLHLACTAGVAEACQAEAELP
;
A
#
# COMPACT_ATOMS: atom_id res chain seq x y z
N MET A 1 -40.96 -20.60 11.84
CA MET A 1 -40.89 -19.87 10.56
C MET A 1 -40.39 -20.83 9.48
N ARG A 2 -40.88 -20.75 8.25
CA ARG A 2 -40.42 -21.60 7.13
C ARG A 2 -40.20 -20.73 5.91
N VAL A 3 -39.26 -21.15 5.07
CA VAL A 3 -38.98 -20.55 3.76
C VAL A 3 -38.81 -21.69 2.78
N GLY A 4 -39.67 -21.78 1.77
CA GLY A 4 -39.74 -22.94 0.89
C GLY A 4 -39.83 -24.26 1.69
N PRO A 5 -39.00 -25.28 1.42
CA PRO A 5 -39.00 -26.52 2.18
C PRO A 5 -38.30 -26.41 3.55
N TYR A 6 -37.57 -25.33 3.83
CA TYR A 6 -36.67 -25.21 4.97
C TYR A 6 -37.38 -24.69 6.23
N ARG A 7 -37.19 -25.37 7.36
CA ARG A 7 -37.69 -24.93 8.66
C ARG A 7 -36.60 -24.14 9.38
N LEU A 8 -36.79 -22.84 9.52
CA LEU A 8 -35.84 -21.98 10.22
C LEU A 8 -35.90 -22.28 11.73
N ALA A 9 -34.73 -22.55 12.32
CA ALA A 9 -34.55 -22.84 13.73
C ALA A 9 -34.02 -21.59 14.45
N GLU A 10 -32.71 -21.54 14.73
CA GLU A 10 -32.06 -20.45 15.45
C GLU A 10 -31.30 -19.51 14.51
N ARG A 11 -31.21 -18.23 14.87
CA ARG A 11 -30.35 -17.27 14.18
C ARG A 11 -28.90 -17.54 14.56
N ILE A 12 -28.04 -17.78 13.57
CA ILE A 12 -26.61 -18.08 13.75
C ILE A 12 -25.69 -16.92 13.33
N GLY A 13 -26.25 -15.92 12.64
CA GLY A 13 -25.52 -14.72 12.24
C GLY A 13 -26.46 -13.62 11.76
N GLY A 14 -25.91 -12.43 11.50
CA GLY A 14 -26.65 -11.36 10.81
C GLY A 14 -25.98 -10.00 10.93
N GLY A 15 -26.23 -9.13 9.95
CA GLY A 15 -25.68 -7.78 9.82
C GLY A 15 -26.46 -6.95 8.79
N GLY A 16 -25.85 -5.86 8.29
CA GLY A 16 -26.51 -4.94 7.35
C GLY A 16 -26.98 -5.59 6.03
N ALA A 17 -26.38 -6.72 5.63
CA ALA A 17 -26.75 -7.45 4.41
C ALA A 17 -27.86 -8.50 4.61
N GLY A 18 -28.30 -8.77 5.85
CA GLY A 18 -29.29 -9.82 6.11
C GLY A 18 -29.09 -10.62 7.39
N VAL A 19 -29.93 -11.64 7.57
CA VAL A 19 -29.92 -12.54 8.74
C VAL A 19 -29.64 -13.96 8.30
N VAL A 20 -28.80 -14.68 9.06
CA VAL A 20 -28.47 -16.08 8.78
C VAL A 20 -29.08 -16.96 9.85
N TYR A 21 -29.87 -17.94 9.42
CA TYR A 21 -30.51 -18.94 10.26
C TYR A 21 -29.90 -20.31 10.03
N ARG A 22 -29.75 -21.10 11.09
CA ARG A 22 -29.70 -22.55 10.95
C ARG A 22 -31.12 -23.03 10.64
N ALA A 23 -31.25 -23.94 9.68
CA ALA A 23 -32.53 -24.50 9.29
C ALA A 23 -32.43 -26.00 9.06
N ASP A 24 -33.55 -26.69 9.25
CA ASP A 24 -33.70 -28.09 8.87
C ASP A 24 -34.18 -28.15 7.42
N GLY A 25 -33.32 -28.69 6.54
CA GLY A 25 -33.61 -28.92 5.13
C GLY A 25 -33.96 -30.39 4.84
N PRO A 26 -34.37 -30.71 3.60
CA PRO A 26 -34.77 -32.06 3.20
C PRO A 26 -33.69 -33.12 3.36
N THR A 27 -32.42 -32.73 3.21
CA THR A 27 -31.25 -33.61 3.25
C THR A 27 -30.41 -33.44 4.52
N GLY A 28 -30.87 -32.62 5.47
CA GLY A 28 -30.18 -32.33 6.72
C GLY A 28 -30.08 -30.84 7.04
N PRO A 29 -29.29 -30.47 8.06
CA PRO A 29 -29.12 -29.08 8.49
C PRO A 29 -28.44 -28.22 7.42
N VAL A 30 -28.96 -27.01 7.23
CA VAL A 30 -28.43 -26.01 6.30
C VAL A 30 -28.37 -24.63 6.96
N ALA A 31 -27.62 -23.71 6.36
CA ALA A 31 -27.69 -22.29 6.67
C ALA A 31 -28.56 -21.59 5.63
N VAL A 32 -29.51 -20.78 6.09
CA VAL A 32 -30.39 -19.96 5.24
C VAL A 32 -30.11 -18.49 5.52
N LYS A 33 -29.57 -17.79 4.53
CA LYS A 33 -29.34 -16.35 4.60
C LYS A 33 -30.50 -15.63 3.92
N THR A 34 -31.25 -14.84 4.69
CA THR A 34 -32.28 -13.94 4.18
C THR A 34 -31.67 -12.57 3.97
N LEU A 35 -31.94 -11.93 2.83
CA LEU A 35 -31.43 -10.59 2.55
C LEU A 35 -32.41 -9.55 3.07
N ALA A 36 -31.93 -8.61 3.89
CA ALA A 36 -32.76 -7.51 4.36
C ALA A 36 -33.01 -6.57 3.18
N VAL A 37 -34.25 -6.55 2.67
CA VAL A 37 -34.65 -5.58 1.67
C VAL A 37 -35.73 -4.71 2.26
N GLY A 38 -35.59 -3.39 2.10
CA GLY A 38 -36.67 -2.45 2.37
C GLY A 38 -37.95 -2.89 1.66
N SER A 39 -39.11 -2.58 2.25
CA SER A 39 -40.44 -3.12 1.97
C SER A 39 -41.00 -2.95 0.54
N GLU A 40 -40.18 -2.59 -0.45
CA GLU A 40 -40.55 -2.51 -1.87
C GLU A 40 -39.42 -3.08 -2.74
N VAL A 41 -39.21 -4.41 -2.70
CA VAL A 41 -38.34 -5.02 -3.70
C VAL A 41 -39.06 -4.93 -5.05
N ASP A 42 -38.55 -4.12 -5.97
CA ASP A 42 -39.06 -4.09 -7.35
C ASP A 42 -38.86 -5.46 -8.01
N ALA A 43 -39.75 -5.86 -8.93
CA ALA A 43 -39.65 -7.09 -9.70
C ALA A 43 -38.29 -7.22 -10.42
N VAL A 44 -37.69 -6.07 -10.78
CA VAL A 44 -36.36 -5.98 -11.37
C VAL A 44 -35.26 -6.46 -10.42
N ALA A 45 -35.32 -6.06 -9.14
CA ALA A 45 -34.33 -6.47 -8.14
C ALA A 45 -34.43 -7.96 -7.81
N ARG A 46 -35.66 -8.50 -7.75
CA ARG A 46 -35.89 -9.96 -7.60
C ARG A 46 -35.34 -10.76 -8.79
N ALA A 47 -35.59 -10.30 -10.02
CA ALA A 47 -35.09 -10.96 -11.23
C ALA A 47 -33.55 -10.91 -11.32
N ARG A 48 -32.93 -9.82 -10.87
CA ARG A 48 -31.46 -9.71 -10.77
C ARG A 48 -30.89 -10.68 -9.74
N PHE A 49 -31.46 -10.72 -8.53
CA PHE A 49 -31.05 -11.65 -7.49
C PHE A 49 -31.10 -13.10 -7.98
N ALA A 50 -32.21 -13.53 -8.59
CA ALA A 50 -32.35 -14.89 -9.10
C ALA A 50 -31.29 -15.23 -10.16
N ARG A 51 -30.95 -14.27 -11.05
CA ARG A 51 -29.91 -14.46 -12.07
C ARG A 51 -28.53 -14.66 -11.45
N GLU A 52 -28.19 -13.86 -10.45
CA GLU A 52 -26.89 -13.94 -9.77
C GLU A 52 -26.80 -15.17 -8.88
N ALA A 53 -27.88 -15.50 -8.15
CA ALA A 53 -28.03 -16.75 -7.41
C ALA A 53 -27.76 -17.97 -8.30
N ALA A 54 -28.36 -18.02 -9.49
CA ALA A 54 -28.13 -19.07 -10.48
C ALA A 54 -26.67 -19.09 -10.99
N ALA A 55 -26.06 -17.93 -11.23
CA ALA A 55 -24.67 -17.85 -11.66
C ALA A 55 -23.70 -18.42 -10.61
N MET A 56 -23.91 -18.12 -9.32
CA MET A 56 -23.07 -18.67 -8.25
C MET A 56 -23.32 -20.15 -8.00
N GLN A 57 -24.56 -20.63 -8.16
CA GLN A 57 -24.88 -22.06 -8.05
C GLN A 57 -24.11 -22.91 -9.08
N ALA A 58 -23.74 -22.33 -10.23
CA ALA A 58 -22.92 -22.99 -11.23
C ALA A 58 -21.42 -23.05 -10.87
N ILE A 59 -20.96 -22.30 -9.87
CA ILE A 59 -19.54 -22.26 -9.47
C ILE A 59 -19.30 -23.35 -8.43
N SER A 60 -18.42 -24.30 -8.76
CA SER A 60 -17.97 -25.35 -7.84
C SER A 60 -16.47 -25.23 -7.62
N HIS A 61 -16.07 -24.94 -6.39
CA HIS A 61 -14.68 -24.86 -5.96
C HIS A 61 -14.60 -25.26 -4.48
N HIS A 62 -13.53 -25.96 -4.06
CA HIS A 62 -13.43 -26.47 -2.69
C HIS A 62 -13.35 -25.36 -1.63
N ALA A 63 -12.80 -24.21 -2.02
CA ALA A 63 -12.66 -23.04 -1.15
C ALA A 63 -13.81 -22.01 -1.26
N LEU A 64 -14.90 -22.33 -1.97
CA LEU A 64 -16.12 -21.51 -2.04
C LEU A 64 -17.30 -22.24 -1.40
N VAL A 65 -18.14 -21.53 -0.65
CA VAL A 65 -19.39 -22.11 -0.16
C VAL A 65 -20.33 -22.39 -1.34
N PRO A 66 -20.82 -23.63 -1.53
CA PRO A 66 -21.77 -23.90 -2.60
C PRO A 66 -23.14 -23.33 -2.25
N VAL A 67 -23.82 -22.78 -3.26
CA VAL A 67 -25.24 -22.41 -3.16
C VAL A 67 -26.07 -23.66 -3.45
N LEU A 68 -26.78 -24.17 -2.45
CA LEU A 68 -27.61 -25.37 -2.57
C LEU A 68 -28.96 -25.07 -3.19
N ASP A 69 -29.58 -23.99 -2.77
CA ASP A 69 -30.90 -23.53 -3.24
C ASP A 69 -31.03 -22.01 -3.05
N HIS A 70 -32.00 -21.41 -3.73
CA HIS A 70 -32.34 -20.00 -3.58
C HIS A 70 -33.82 -19.76 -3.88
N GLY A 71 -34.36 -18.65 -3.39
CA GLY A 71 -35.73 -18.28 -3.72
C GLY A 71 -36.12 -16.91 -3.19
N VAL A 72 -37.42 -16.62 -3.26
CA VAL A 72 -38.01 -15.41 -2.70
C VAL A 72 -39.19 -15.84 -1.84
N ASP A 73 -39.18 -15.41 -0.59
CA ASP A 73 -40.28 -15.53 0.34
C ASP A 73 -41.07 -14.21 0.40
N ASP A 74 -42.39 -14.29 0.57
CA ASP A 74 -43.26 -13.11 0.57
C ASP A 74 -43.03 -12.22 1.80
N GLU A 75 -42.70 -12.80 2.96
CA GLU A 75 -42.49 -12.07 4.20
C GLU A 75 -41.01 -11.72 4.43
N LEU A 76 -40.11 -12.65 4.09
CA LEU A 76 -38.68 -12.53 4.38
C LEU A 76 -37.83 -12.07 3.20
N GLY A 77 -38.43 -11.98 2.01
CA GLY A 77 -37.75 -11.57 0.78
C GLY A 77 -36.81 -12.64 0.23
N PRO A 78 -35.81 -12.24 -0.58
CA PRO A 78 -34.85 -13.14 -1.19
C PRO A 78 -34.03 -13.92 -0.15
N TYR A 79 -33.81 -15.22 -0.42
CA TYR A 79 -33.01 -16.08 0.45
C TYR A 79 -32.06 -16.99 -0.35
N LEU A 80 -30.98 -17.38 0.32
CA LEU A 80 -29.99 -18.35 -0.16
C LEU A 80 -29.84 -19.46 0.85
N VAL A 81 -29.68 -20.68 0.34
CA VAL A 81 -29.45 -21.87 1.14
C VAL A 81 -28.06 -22.40 0.84
N MET A 82 -27.30 -22.66 1.89
CA MET A 82 -25.92 -23.13 1.81
C MET A 82 -25.67 -24.21 2.89
N PRO A 83 -24.61 -25.02 2.77
CA PRO A 83 -24.26 -25.96 3.82
C PRO A 83 -24.04 -25.25 5.15
N LEU A 84 -24.46 -25.87 6.24
CA LEU A 84 -24.09 -25.39 7.57
C LEU A 84 -22.61 -25.70 7.80
N LEU A 85 -21.77 -24.67 7.73
CA LEU A 85 -20.32 -24.82 7.90
C LEU A 85 -19.94 -24.94 9.38
N VAL A 86 -19.01 -25.85 9.67
CA VAL A 86 -18.44 -26.05 11.01
C VAL A 86 -17.00 -25.56 11.01
N GLY A 87 -16.73 -24.50 11.75
CA GLY A 87 -15.41 -23.88 11.80
C GLY A 87 -15.44 -22.54 12.50
N ARG A 88 -14.33 -21.81 12.42
CA ARG A 88 -14.21 -20.45 12.96
C ARG A 88 -13.98 -19.47 11.82
N SER A 89 -14.60 -18.29 11.92
CA SER A 89 -14.25 -17.18 11.05
C SER A 89 -12.80 -16.75 11.29
N LEU A 90 -12.10 -16.32 10.23
CA LEU A 90 -10.77 -15.72 10.36
C LEU A 90 -10.78 -14.44 11.22
N ARG A 91 -11.93 -13.78 11.40
CA ARG A 91 -12.08 -12.67 12.35
C ARG A 91 -11.66 -13.07 13.77
N VAL A 92 -11.96 -14.30 14.18
CA VAL A 92 -11.56 -14.81 15.51
C VAL A 92 -10.04 -14.92 15.62
N LEU A 93 -9.37 -15.33 14.54
CA LEU A 93 -7.91 -15.44 14.49
C LEU A 93 -7.26 -14.06 14.54
N VAL A 94 -7.77 -13.10 13.77
CA VAL A 94 -7.33 -11.70 13.81
C VAL A 94 -7.51 -11.10 15.21
N ALA A 95 -8.69 -11.27 15.82
CA ALA A 95 -8.98 -10.73 17.15
C ALA A 95 -8.07 -11.31 18.25
N ALA A 96 -7.50 -12.50 18.03
CA ALA A 96 -6.51 -13.10 18.91
C ALA A 96 -5.08 -12.58 18.70
N GLY A 97 -4.88 -11.56 17.85
CA GLY A 97 -3.58 -10.97 17.54
C GLY A 97 -2.98 -11.40 16.20
N GLY A 98 -3.75 -12.09 15.35
CA GLY A 98 -3.28 -12.62 14.08
C GLY A 98 -2.64 -14.01 14.21
N VAL A 99 -1.96 -14.43 13.16
CA VAL A 99 -1.28 -15.73 13.01
C VAL A 99 0.11 -15.52 12.44
N CYS A 100 1.01 -16.48 12.63
CA CYS A 100 2.34 -16.42 12.01
C CYS A 100 2.25 -16.34 10.47
N PRO A 101 3.24 -15.72 9.79
CA PRO A 101 3.24 -15.53 8.34
C PRO A 101 2.92 -16.77 7.50
N GLU A 102 3.38 -17.95 7.92
CA GLU A 102 3.16 -19.21 7.20
C GLU A 102 1.72 -19.70 7.30
N ALA A 103 1.06 -19.46 8.43
CA ALA A 103 -0.37 -19.72 8.57
C ALA A 103 -1.18 -18.77 7.68
N ALA A 104 -0.80 -17.49 7.63
CA ALA A 104 -1.43 -16.51 6.74
C ALA A 104 -1.24 -16.89 5.27
N LEU A 105 -0.05 -17.36 4.86
CA LEU A 105 0.22 -17.87 3.51
C LEU A 105 -0.67 -19.07 3.16
N LEU A 106 -0.75 -20.07 4.04
CA LEU A 106 -1.54 -21.29 3.81
C LEU A 106 -3.04 -21.00 3.66
N ILE A 107 -3.56 -20.05 4.44
CA ILE A 107 -4.96 -19.60 4.36
C ILE A 107 -5.16 -18.73 3.12
N GLY A 108 -4.30 -17.73 2.92
CA GLY A 108 -4.41 -16.77 1.84
C GLY A 108 -4.31 -17.40 0.46
N LEU A 109 -3.55 -18.49 0.30
CA LEU A 109 -3.53 -19.26 -0.94
C LEU A 109 -4.91 -19.83 -1.30
N GLU A 110 -5.61 -20.45 -0.34
CA GLU A 110 -6.96 -21.01 -0.57
C GLU A 110 -7.99 -19.90 -0.88
N VAL A 111 -7.85 -18.75 -0.23
CA VAL A 111 -8.70 -17.57 -0.53
C VAL A 111 -8.38 -17.04 -1.92
N ALA A 112 -7.11 -16.97 -2.32
CA ALA A 112 -6.71 -16.55 -3.67
C ALA A 112 -7.26 -17.49 -4.74
N GLU A 113 -7.25 -18.81 -4.51
CA GLU A 113 -7.82 -19.81 -5.41
C GLU A 113 -9.34 -19.64 -5.55
N ALA A 114 -10.04 -19.41 -4.43
CA ALA A 114 -11.47 -19.11 -4.43
C ALA A 114 -11.81 -17.84 -5.23
N VAL A 115 -11.06 -16.75 -5.01
CA VAL A 115 -11.25 -15.48 -5.73
C VAL A 115 -10.92 -15.65 -7.22
N ALA A 116 -9.86 -16.37 -7.57
CA ALA A 116 -9.52 -16.65 -8.95
C ALA A 116 -10.61 -17.45 -9.67
N ALA A 117 -11.22 -18.43 -8.99
CA ALA A 117 -12.35 -19.21 -9.53
C ALA A 117 -13.59 -18.32 -9.77
N LEU A 118 -13.89 -17.40 -8.85
CA LEU A 118 -14.97 -16.41 -9.05
C LEU A 118 -14.70 -15.51 -10.27
N HIS A 119 -13.48 -14.96 -10.36
CA HIS A 119 -13.09 -14.07 -11.45
C HIS A 119 -13.13 -14.78 -12.80
N ALA A 120 -12.71 -16.04 -12.87
CA ALA A 120 -12.80 -16.87 -14.07
C ALA A 120 -14.26 -17.12 -14.53
N ALA A 121 -15.20 -17.12 -13.59
CA ALA A 121 -16.64 -17.21 -13.86
C ALA A 121 -17.30 -15.83 -14.13
N GLY A 122 -16.52 -14.74 -14.17
CA GLY A 122 -17.03 -13.38 -14.38
C GLY A 122 -17.74 -12.78 -13.15
N VAL A 123 -17.52 -13.34 -11.95
CA VAL A 123 -18.11 -12.88 -10.69
C VAL A 123 -17.06 -12.17 -9.85
N VAL A 124 -17.43 -11.06 -9.21
CA VAL A 124 -16.59 -10.30 -8.28
C VAL A 124 -17.20 -10.40 -6.88
N HIS A 125 -16.39 -10.64 -5.86
CA HIS A 125 -16.85 -10.86 -4.48
C HIS A 125 -17.36 -9.58 -3.81
N ARG A 126 -16.64 -8.45 -3.96
CA ARG A 126 -16.97 -7.08 -3.49
C ARG A 126 -16.97 -6.81 -1.98
N ASP A 127 -17.12 -7.84 -1.13
CA ASP A 127 -17.05 -7.72 0.34
C ASP A 127 -16.13 -8.80 0.96
N LEU A 128 -14.93 -9.01 0.41
CA LEU A 128 -13.99 -9.98 0.98
C LEU A 128 -13.36 -9.44 2.27
N LYS A 129 -13.49 -10.19 3.37
CA LYS A 129 -12.97 -9.83 4.71
C LYS A 129 -12.86 -11.06 5.60
N PRO A 130 -12.15 -11.02 6.75
CA PRO A 130 -12.00 -12.17 7.65
C PRO A 130 -13.33 -12.77 8.13
N ASP A 131 -14.36 -11.95 8.31
CA ASP A 131 -15.71 -12.38 8.68
C ASP A 131 -16.33 -13.33 7.64
N ASN A 132 -15.94 -13.17 6.37
CA ASN A 132 -16.44 -13.92 5.22
C ASN A 132 -15.52 -15.09 4.82
N VAL A 133 -14.61 -15.51 5.71
CA VAL A 133 -13.78 -16.70 5.49
C VAL A 133 -13.79 -17.57 6.73
N ILE A 134 -14.11 -18.84 6.56
CA ILE A 134 -14.16 -19.85 7.62
C ILE A 134 -13.01 -20.84 7.45
N ILE A 135 -12.36 -21.18 8.56
CA ILE A 135 -11.41 -22.29 8.64
C ILE A 135 -12.00 -23.41 9.51
N GLY A 136 -12.08 -24.61 8.94
CA GLY A 136 -12.51 -25.84 9.60
C GLY A 136 -11.38 -26.54 10.34
N VAL A 137 -11.72 -27.37 11.33
CA VAL A 137 -10.76 -28.20 12.08
C VAL A 137 -10.10 -29.27 11.22
N ASP A 138 -10.67 -29.57 10.05
CA ASP A 138 -10.14 -30.49 9.04
C ASP A 138 -9.21 -29.80 8.02
N GLY A 139 -8.96 -28.49 8.21
CA GLY A 139 -8.10 -27.67 7.37
C GLY A 139 -8.75 -27.14 6.10
N THR A 140 -10.06 -27.33 5.94
CA THR A 140 -10.84 -26.72 4.86
C THR A 140 -10.97 -25.22 5.11
N VAL A 141 -10.65 -24.40 4.12
CA VAL A 141 -10.86 -22.96 4.13
C VAL A 141 -11.99 -22.67 3.15
N THR A 142 -13.00 -21.92 3.58
CA THR A 142 -14.19 -21.64 2.76
C THR A 142 -14.49 -20.16 2.81
N VAL A 143 -14.47 -19.52 1.64
CA VAL A 143 -14.98 -18.15 1.45
C VAL A 143 -16.50 -18.24 1.35
N ILE A 144 -17.16 -17.41 2.16
CA ILE A 144 -18.62 -17.31 2.27
C ILE A 144 -19.10 -15.94 1.81
N ASP A 145 -20.42 -15.76 1.69
CA ASP A 145 -21.04 -14.45 1.48
C ASP A 145 -20.55 -13.69 0.24
N LEU A 146 -20.73 -14.33 -0.92
CA LEU A 146 -20.62 -13.69 -2.22
C LEU A 146 -21.54 -12.46 -2.26
N GLY A 147 -21.00 -11.28 -2.58
CA GLY A 147 -21.58 -9.94 -2.35
C GLY A 147 -22.82 -9.57 -3.18
N LEU A 148 -23.85 -10.42 -3.18
CA LEU A 148 -25.14 -10.24 -3.88
C LEU A 148 -25.90 -8.98 -3.48
N ALA A 149 -25.56 -8.40 -2.33
CA ALA A 149 -26.14 -7.15 -1.85
C ALA A 149 -25.56 -5.91 -2.56
N PHE A 150 -24.40 -6.03 -3.24
CA PHE A 150 -23.63 -4.90 -3.77
C PHE A 150 -23.66 -4.80 -5.29
N THR A 151 -24.74 -5.23 -5.92
CA THR A 151 -24.97 -5.07 -7.35
C THR A 151 -25.21 -3.60 -7.68
N ASP A 152 -24.81 -3.17 -8.89
CA ASP A 152 -24.53 -1.79 -9.32
C ASP A 152 -25.65 -0.73 -9.13
N GLY A 153 -26.80 -1.10 -8.55
CA GLY A 153 -27.89 -0.19 -8.17
C GLY A 153 -28.12 -0.04 -6.65
N MET A 154 -27.51 -0.87 -5.79
CA MET A 154 -27.65 -0.77 -4.31
C MET A 154 -26.51 0.02 -3.66
N THR A 155 -25.55 0.49 -4.45
CA THR A 155 -24.40 1.31 -4.04
C THR A 155 -24.74 2.76 -3.66
N ARG A 156 -26.02 3.15 -3.62
CA ARG A 156 -26.47 4.51 -3.24
C ARG A 156 -27.20 4.58 -1.89
N HIS A 157 -26.60 4.03 -0.85
CA HIS A 157 -26.98 4.43 0.53
C HIS A 157 -25.74 4.83 1.33
N THR A 158 -25.11 5.93 0.90
CA THR A 158 -24.20 6.76 1.72
C THR A 158 -24.91 8.01 2.24
N GLU A 159 -26.25 8.02 2.36
CA GLU A 159 -26.99 9.15 2.96
C GLU A 159 -27.02 9.13 4.51
N THR A 160 -26.61 8.03 5.16
CA THR A 160 -26.72 7.91 6.63
C THR A 160 -25.40 7.78 7.38
N GLY A 161 -24.25 7.99 6.74
CA GLY A 161 -22.97 8.16 7.43
C GLY A 161 -22.52 7.01 8.33
N THR A 162 -23.10 5.81 8.20
CA THR A 162 -22.83 4.66 9.06
C THR A 162 -22.18 3.53 8.27
N VAL A 163 -20.98 3.79 7.73
CA VAL A 163 -20.07 2.74 7.27
C VAL A 163 -19.33 2.19 8.51
N VAL A 164 -20.03 1.43 9.35
CA VAL A 164 -19.45 0.82 10.55
C VAL A 164 -19.22 -0.66 10.25
N GLY A 165 -18.01 -1.02 9.82
CA GLY A 165 -17.55 -2.42 9.79
C GLY A 165 -16.66 -2.83 8.61
N SER A 166 -17.01 -2.48 7.37
CA SER A 166 -16.27 -2.95 6.17
C SER A 166 -15.28 -1.93 5.58
N LEU A 167 -15.23 -0.69 6.08
CA LEU A 167 -14.47 0.40 5.46
C LEU A 167 -13.01 0.03 5.14
N GLY A 168 -12.31 -0.62 6.08
CA GLY A 168 -10.88 -0.92 5.90
C GLY A 168 -10.54 -2.04 4.93
N TYR A 169 -11.53 -2.68 4.28
CA TYR A 169 -11.31 -3.63 3.18
C TYR A 169 -11.72 -3.05 1.82
N LEU A 170 -12.38 -1.89 1.80
CA LEU A 170 -12.79 -1.26 0.55
C LEU A 170 -11.56 -0.75 -0.19
N ALA A 171 -11.52 -1.04 -1.50
CA ALA A 171 -10.50 -0.53 -2.38
C ALA A 171 -10.73 0.98 -2.66
N PRO A 172 -9.67 1.76 -2.98
CA PRO A 172 -9.78 3.20 -3.28
C PRO A 172 -10.88 3.51 -4.30
N GLU A 173 -10.96 2.74 -5.38
CA GLU A 173 -11.97 2.92 -6.44
C GLU A 173 -13.41 2.70 -5.97
N GLN A 174 -13.63 1.93 -4.89
CA GLN A 174 -14.95 1.75 -4.29
C GLN A 174 -15.35 2.96 -3.43
N LEU A 175 -14.38 3.70 -2.91
CA LEU A 175 -14.60 4.91 -2.09
C LEU A 175 -14.83 6.14 -2.98
N ASP A 176 -14.12 6.23 -4.10
CA ASP A 176 -14.20 7.35 -5.05
C ASP A 176 -15.36 7.23 -6.06
N GLY A 177 -16.13 6.14 -6.02
CA GLY A 177 -17.25 5.90 -6.95
C GLY A 177 -16.80 5.54 -8.37
N GLY A 178 -15.58 5.01 -8.52
CA GLY A 178 -15.05 4.52 -9.77
C GLY A 178 -15.67 3.19 -10.23
N ALA A 179 -15.20 2.67 -11.37
CA ALA A 179 -15.64 1.37 -11.86
C ALA A 179 -15.14 0.24 -10.92
N ILE A 180 -16.08 -0.48 -10.30
CA ILE A 180 -15.79 -1.58 -9.39
C ILE A 180 -15.67 -2.89 -10.20
N GLY A 181 -14.52 -3.55 -10.13
CA GLY A 181 -14.25 -4.79 -10.85
C GLY A 181 -13.35 -5.74 -10.06
N ALA A 182 -12.92 -6.84 -10.70
CA ALA A 182 -12.05 -7.87 -10.10
C ALA A 182 -10.86 -7.36 -9.26
N PRO A 183 -10.17 -6.25 -9.61
CA PRO A 183 -9.09 -5.71 -8.79
C PRO A 183 -9.46 -5.30 -7.36
N CYS A 184 -10.75 -5.05 -7.04
CA CYS A 184 -11.14 -4.72 -5.67
C CYS A 184 -11.02 -5.91 -4.71
N ASP A 185 -11.27 -7.14 -5.20
CA ASP A 185 -11.09 -8.35 -4.39
C ASP A 185 -9.61 -8.64 -4.13
N VAL A 186 -8.74 -8.28 -5.07
CA VAL A 186 -7.28 -8.38 -4.90
C VAL A 186 -6.80 -7.45 -3.80
N TRP A 187 -7.31 -6.21 -3.77
CA TRP A 187 -7.04 -5.28 -2.68
C TRP A 187 -7.51 -5.85 -1.34
N ALA A 188 -8.77 -6.30 -1.27
CA ALA A 188 -9.35 -6.85 -0.05
C ALA A 188 -8.58 -8.09 0.45
N LEU A 189 -8.10 -8.95 -0.45
CA LEU A 189 -7.24 -10.08 -0.13
C LEU A 189 -5.89 -9.64 0.44
N ALA A 190 -5.29 -8.58 -0.10
CA ALA A 190 -4.03 -8.03 0.41
C ALA A 190 -4.21 -7.41 1.81
N VAL A 191 -5.31 -6.69 2.06
CA VAL A 191 -5.69 -6.22 3.40
C VAL A 191 -5.88 -7.41 4.36
N LEU A 192 -6.58 -8.47 3.91
CA LEU A 192 -6.81 -9.68 4.70
C LEU A 192 -5.48 -10.38 5.07
N LEU A 193 -4.57 -10.56 4.11
CA LEU A 193 -3.24 -11.13 4.36
C LEU A 193 -2.44 -10.28 5.35
N TYR A 194 -2.45 -8.96 5.18
CA TYR A 194 -1.78 -8.04 6.07
C TYR A 194 -2.30 -8.16 7.52
N GLU A 195 -3.62 -8.17 7.67
CA GLU A 195 -4.28 -8.21 8.96
C GLU A 195 -4.15 -9.59 9.63
N LEU A 196 -4.14 -10.68 8.84
CA LEU A 196 -3.85 -12.01 9.38
C LEU A 196 -2.46 -12.05 10.02
N VAL A 197 -1.45 -11.42 9.43
CA VAL A 197 -0.09 -11.42 9.99
C VAL A 197 0.05 -10.49 11.20
N THR A 198 -0.53 -9.30 11.11
CA THR A 198 -0.27 -8.23 12.09
C THR A 198 -1.35 -8.08 13.16
N GLY A 199 -2.50 -8.74 12.99
CA GLY A 199 -3.69 -8.54 13.82
C GLY A 199 -4.40 -7.19 13.60
N THR A 200 -3.89 -6.32 12.73
CA THR A 200 -4.43 -4.97 12.48
C THR A 200 -4.49 -4.66 10.99
N ARG A 201 -5.46 -3.86 10.53
CA ARG A 201 -5.58 -3.48 9.11
C ARG A 201 -4.48 -2.47 8.73
N PRO A 202 -3.96 -2.48 7.49
CA PRO A 202 -2.85 -1.61 7.07
C PRO A 202 -3.17 -0.12 7.21
N PHE A 203 -4.41 0.26 6.91
CA PHE A 203 -4.87 1.64 6.93
C PHE A 203 -5.70 1.99 8.17
N ALA A 204 -5.72 1.13 9.20
CA ALA A 204 -6.53 1.35 10.39
C ALA A 204 -6.21 2.71 11.03
N ARG A 205 -7.24 3.52 11.27
CA ARG A 205 -7.17 4.79 11.99
C ARG A 205 -8.30 4.90 12.99
N PRO A 206 -8.15 5.72 14.06
CA PRO A 206 -9.21 5.91 15.05
C PRO A 206 -10.53 6.42 14.46
N ARG A 207 -10.47 7.21 13.37
CA ARG A 207 -11.66 7.76 12.71
C ARG A 207 -11.86 7.16 11.31
N PRO A 208 -13.10 6.82 10.91
CA PRO A 208 -13.40 6.34 9.56
C PRO A 208 -12.89 7.27 8.44
N SER A 209 -13.02 8.58 8.59
CA SER A 209 -12.52 9.55 7.59
C SER A 209 -11.01 9.52 7.43
N GLU A 210 -10.26 9.29 8.51
CA GLU A 210 -8.80 9.17 8.50
C GLU A 210 -8.38 7.84 7.86
N GLU A 211 -9.13 6.77 8.10
CA GLU A 211 -8.91 5.46 7.46
C GLU A 211 -9.19 5.55 5.94
N THR A 212 -10.28 6.20 5.52
CA THR A 212 -10.54 6.53 4.11
C THR A 212 -9.38 7.31 3.50
N ALA A 213 -8.93 8.39 4.16
CA ALA A 213 -7.82 9.18 3.65
C ALA A 213 -6.52 8.35 3.54
N ALA A 214 -6.24 7.49 4.52
CA ALA A 214 -5.08 6.60 4.49
C ALA A 214 -5.15 5.58 3.34
N ILE A 215 -6.34 5.02 3.06
CA ILE A 215 -6.60 4.14 1.92
C ILE A 215 -6.33 4.87 0.60
N LEU A 216 -6.89 6.07 0.42
CA LEU A 216 -6.73 6.85 -0.80
C LEU A 216 -5.29 7.31 -1.04
N VAL A 217 -4.57 7.65 0.04
CA VAL A 217 -3.14 8.02 -0.01
C VAL A 217 -2.24 6.79 -0.26
N GLY A 218 -2.69 5.59 0.12
CA GLY A 218 -1.95 4.35 -0.10
C GLY A 218 -0.70 4.19 0.76
N ARG A 219 -0.59 4.88 1.90
CA ARG A 219 0.55 4.74 2.83
C ARG A 219 0.19 3.94 4.08
N TYR A 220 0.95 2.88 4.31
CA TYR A 220 0.82 2.00 5.46
C TYR A 220 2.19 1.39 5.83
N PRO A 221 2.40 0.92 7.07
CA PRO A 221 3.64 0.24 7.45
C PRO A 221 3.83 -1.05 6.65
N ARG A 222 5.04 -1.35 6.17
CA ARG A 222 5.34 -2.58 5.43
C ARG A 222 5.36 -3.78 6.37
N LEU A 223 4.96 -4.98 5.89
CA LEU A 223 4.87 -6.17 6.74
C LEU A 223 6.22 -6.57 7.34
N GLY A 224 7.29 -6.52 6.54
CA GLY A 224 8.63 -6.88 7.01
C GLY A 224 9.20 -5.92 8.06
N ALA A 225 8.67 -4.70 8.14
CA ALA A 225 9.04 -3.74 9.19
C ALA A 225 8.33 -4.01 10.53
N ILE A 226 7.17 -4.68 10.49
CA ILE A 226 6.38 -5.05 11.67
C ILE A 226 6.85 -6.41 12.20
N ASP A 227 7.00 -7.38 11.31
CA ASP A 227 7.33 -8.75 11.65
C ASP A 227 8.50 -9.23 10.79
N ARG A 228 9.68 -9.33 11.41
CA ARG A 228 10.91 -9.80 10.77
C ARG A 228 10.81 -11.23 10.24
N ARG A 229 9.82 -12.02 10.68
CA ARG A 229 9.57 -13.38 10.19
C ARG A 229 8.98 -13.41 8.79
N VAL A 230 8.39 -12.29 8.35
CA VAL A 230 7.77 -12.18 7.03
C VAL A 230 8.81 -12.35 5.93
N GLU A 231 8.51 -13.22 4.97
CA GLU A 231 9.31 -13.34 3.76
C GLU A 231 9.20 -12.06 2.92
N PRO A 232 10.32 -11.47 2.45
CA PRO A 232 10.29 -10.23 1.67
C PRO A 232 9.36 -10.30 0.44
N ALA A 233 9.29 -11.47 -0.18
CA ALA A 233 8.40 -11.71 -1.29
C ALA A 233 6.92 -11.61 -0.91
N LEU A 234 6.51 -12.06 0.29
CA LEU A 234 5.13 -11.85 0.78
C LEU A 234 4.84 -10.36 0.96
N ASP A 235 5.77 -9.60 1.53
CA ASP A 235 5.63 -8.16 1.72
C ASP A 235 5.45 -7.44 0.36
N VAL A 236 6.24 -7.83 -0.65
CA VAL A 236 6.12 -7.32 -2.03
C VAL A 236 4.77 -7.67 -2.66
N LEU A 237 4.26 -8.89 -2.45
CA LEU A 237 2.95 -9.29 -2.98
C LEU A 237 1.80 -8.51 -2.35
N VAL A 238 1.84 -8.32 -1.03
CA VAL A 238 0.85 -7.50 -0.32
C VAL A 238 0.92 -6.05 -0.81
N ASP A 239 2.13 -5.51 -1.07
CA ASP A 239 2.27 -4.17 -1.67
C ASP A 239 1.62 -4.05 -3.03
N ALA A 240 1.90 -5.00 -3.91
CA ALA A 240 1.35 -5.00 -5.25
C ALA A 240 -0.18 -5.10 -5.22
N GLY A 241 -0.74 -5.88 -4.30
CA GLY A 241 -2.19 -5.97 -4.09
C GLY A 241 -2.81 -4.70 -3.52
N LEU A 242 -2.06 -3.92 -2.72
CA LEU A 242 -2.47 -2.64 -2.13
C LEU A 242 -2.08 -1.42 -2.99
N ALA A 243 -1.78 -1.62 -4.27
CA ALA A 243 -1.57 -0.50 -5.19
C ALA A 243 -2.86 0.32 -5.34
N ALA A 244 -2.75 1.64 -5.21
CA ALA A 244 -3.91 2.53 -5.34
C ALA A 244 -4.57 2.43 -6.73
N ASP A 245 -3.76 2.35 -7.79
CA ASP A 245 -4.23 2.10 -9.15
C ASP A 245 -4.68 0.63 -9.30
N PRO A 246 -5.97 0.36 -9.59
CA PRO A 246 -6.48 -1.00 -9.81
C PRO A 246 -5.74 -1.76 -10.93
N ALA A 247 -5.24 -1.05 -11.95
CA ALA A 247 -4.55 -1.66 -13.08
C ALA A 247 -3.11 -2.10 -12.74
N ALA A 248 -2.53 -1.57 -11.66
CA ALA A 248 -1.21 -1.96 -11.18
C ALA A 248 -1.23 -3.22 -10.31
N ARG A 249 -2.42 -3.67 -9.88
CA ARG A 249 -2.59 -4.85 -9.02
C ARG A 249 -2.43 -6.14 -9.84
N PRO A 250 -1.82 -7.19 -9.26
CA PRO A 250 -1.80 -8.50 -9.90
C PRO A 250 -3.22 -9.07 -10.05
N SER A 251 -3.42 -9.96 -11.00
CA SER A 251 -4.67 -10.74 -11.05
C SER A 251 -4.72 -11.75 -9.91
N ALA A 252 -5.93 -12.20 -9.54
CA ALA A 252 -6.09 -13.27 -8.55
C ALA A 252 -5.34 -14.56 -8.97
N ALA A 253 -5.33 -14.90 -10.25
CA ALA A 253 -4.57 -16.04 -10.78
C ALA A 253 -3.05 -15.87 -10.63
N ALA A 254 -2.52 -14.65 -10.80
CA ALA A 254 -1.12 -14.36 -10.53
C ALA A 254 -0.80 -14.51 -9.04
N LEU A 255 -1.68 -14.03 -8.15
CA LEU A 255 -1.53 -14.22 -6.70
C LEU A 255 -1.52 -15.69 -6.29
N VAL A 256 -2.38 -16.54 -6.88
CA VAL A 256 -2.35 -18.00 -6.63
C VAL A 256 -0.97 -18.58 -6.95
N THR A 257 -0.41 -18.22 -8.11
CA THR A 257 0.90 -18.71 -8.54
C THR A 257 2.01 -18.24 -7.58
N GLN A 258 1.98 -16.96 -7.20
CA GLN A 258 3.01 -16.35 -6.36
C GLN A 258 2.92 -16.81 -4.90
N LEU A 259 1.72 -16.91 -4.33
CA LEU A 259 1.51 -17.47 -2.99
C LEU A 259 1.84 -18.96 -2.94
N GLY A 260 1.50 -19.72 -3.98
CA GLY A 260 1.87 -21.13 -4.12
C GLY A 260 3.38 -21.33 -4.08
N ALA A 261 4.12 -20.53 -4.87
CA ALA A 261 5.58 -20.54 -4.86
C ALA A 261 6.17 -20.20 -3.49
N LEU A 262 5.53 -19.31 -2.71
CA LEU A 262 5.97 -19.00 -1.34
C LEU A 262 5.67 -20.11 -0.34
N VAL A 263 4.52 -20.78 -0.46
CA VAL A 263 4.20 -21.94 0.37
C VAL A 263 5.20 -23.07 0.12
N ASP A 264 5.54 -23.33 -1.14
CA ASP A 264 6.56 -24.31 -1.53
C ASP A 264 7.94 -23.89 -1.06
N TRP A 265 8.27 -22.60 -1.20
CA TRP A 265 9.51 -22.03 -0.68
C TRP A 265 9.63 -22.33 0.81
N CYS A 266 8.59 -22.13 1.61
CA CYS A 266 8.56 -22.39 3.05
C CYS A 266 8.60 -23.89 3.44
N ALA A 267 8.56 -24.82 2.47
CA ALA A 267 8.55 -26.28 2.68
C ALA A 267 7.36 -26.77 3.54
N LEU A 268 6.17 -26.25 3.25
CA LEU A 268 4.91 -26.61 3.92
C LEU A 268 4.11 -27.62 3.09
N ASP A 269 4.70 -28.78 2.80
CA ASP A 269 4.19 -29.73 1.79
C ASP A 269 2.81 -30.33 2.17
N ALA A 270 2.56 -30.55 3.46
CA ALA A 270 1.29 -31.12 3.97
C ALA A 270 0.22 -30.04 4.21
N ARG A 271 -0.03 -29.17 3.21
CA ARG A 271 -0.82 -27.93 3.34
C ARG A 271 -2.15 -28.09 4.08
N ARG A 272 -2.97 -29.09 3.73
CA ARG A 272 -4.26 -29.35 4.40
C ARG A 272 -4.09 -29.75 5.86
N ALA A 273 -3.09 -30.59 6.17
CA ALA A 273 -2.82 -31.00 7.54
C ALA A 273 -2.28 -29.83 8.39
N GLU A 274 -1.46 -28.95 7.82
CA GLU A 274 -1.05 -27.72 8.50
C GLU A 274 -2.24 -26.80 8.77
N ARG A 275 -3.13 -26.59 7.79
CA ARG A 275 -4.38 -25.84 8.01
C ARG A 275 -5.29 -26.48 9.04
N ALA A 276 -5.36 -27.81 9.12
CA ALA A 276 -6.13 -28.49 10.15
C ALA A 276 -5.59 -28.17 11.55
N ARG A 277 -4.25 -28.13 11.72
CA ARG A 277 -3.61 -27.69 12.97
C ARG A 277 -3.94 -26.23 13.28
N ILE A 278 -3.91 -25.33 12.29
CA ILE A 278 -4.31 -23.92 12.47
C ILE A 278 -5.79 -23.81 12.86
N GLY A 279 -6.66 -24.55 12.17
CA GLY A 279 -8.10 -24.58 12.43
C GLY A 279 -8.44 -25.13 13.82
N ALA A 280 -7.66 -26.07 14.33
CA ALA A 280 -7.77 -26.58 15.70
C ALA A 280 -7.19 -25.60 16.75
N ASP A 281 -5.94 -25.17 16.57
CA ASP A 281 -5.22 -24.29 17.50
C ASP A 281 -4.27 -23.33 16.77
N ALA A 282 -4.81 -22.19 16.35
CA ALA A 282 -4.05 -21.14 15.68
C ALA A 282 -2.95 -20.55 16.56
N ALA A 283 -3.17 -20.45 17.88
CA ALA A 283 -2.21 -19.87 18.82
C ALA A 283 -1.01 -20.80 19.04
N GLY A 284 -1.25 -22.11 19.17
CA GLY A 284 -0.20 -23.11 19.32
C GLY A 284 0.51 -23.50 18.03
N TYR A 285 -0.08 -23.24 16.85
CA TYR A 285 0.50 -23.63 15.57
C TYR A 285 1.93 -23.10 15.37
N GLN A 286 2.21 -21.86 15.77
CA GLN A 286 3.55 -21.27 15.63
C GLN A 286 4.62 -22.11 16.34
N ALA A 287 4.35 -22.58 17.56
CA ALA A 287 5.29 -23.40 18.31
C ALA A 287 5.57 -24.75 17.62
N VAL A 288 4.58 -25.29 16.91
CA VAL A 288 4.69 -26.56 16.17
C VAL A 288 5.48 -26.41 14.87
N VAL A 289 5.37 -25.26 14.21
CA VAL A 289 6.02 -25.03 12.91
C VAL A 289 7.41 -24.39 13.04
N ALA A 290 7.67 -23.60 14.10
CA ALA A 290 8.92 -22.86 14.30
C ALA A 290 10.21 -23.69 14.16
N PRO A 291 10.35 -24.90 14.77
CA PRO A 291 11.58 -25.69 14.60
C PRO A 291 11.82 -26.11 13.15
N ARG A 292 10.76 -26.39 12.39
CA ARG A 292 10.83 -26.80 10.98
C ARG A 292 11.24 -25.62 10.10
N LEU A 293 10.73 -24.42 10.39
CA LEU A 293 11.08 -23.19 9.68
C LEU A 293 12.53 -22.77 9.97
N ALA A 294 12.97 -22.84 11.23
CA ALA A 294 14.35 -22.54 11.60
C ALA A 294 15.35 -23.49 10.90
N ALA A 295 15.04 -24.80 10.87
CA ALA A 295 15.85 -25.76 10.14
C ALA A 295 15.85 -25.51 8.61
N ALA A 296 14.71 -25.11 8.03
CA ALA A 296 14.64 -24.73 6.62
C ALA A 296 15.46 -23.47 6.32
N ALA A 297 15.39 -22.46 7.18
CA ALA A 297 16.20 -21.26 7.10
C ALA A 297 17.70 -21.57 7.19
N ALA A 298 18.11 -22.47 8.07
CA ALA A 298 19.51 -22.89 8.21
C ALA A 298 20.05 -23.52 6.91
N ARG A 299 19.28 -24.42 6.30
CA ARG A 299 19.63 -25.02 4.99
C ARG A 299 19.78 -23.95 3.90
N ARG A 300 18.90 -22.95 3.86
CA ARG A 300 18.98 -21.85 2.89
C ARG A 300 20.16 -20.93 3.16
N ALA A 301 20.46 -20.63 4.42
CA ALA A 301 21.61 -19.84 4.82
C ALA A 301 22.93 -20.51 4.43
N GLU A 302 23.06 -21.82 4.66
CA GLU A 302 24.21 -22.61 4.22
C GLU A 302 24.34 -22.57 2.69
N ALA A 303 23.25 -22.80 1.95
CA ALA A 303 23.26 -22.74 0.49
C ALA A 303 23.69 -21.37 -0.04
N ALA A 304 23.22 -20.28 0.56
CA ALA A 304 23.60 -18.91 0.22
C ALA A 304 25.10 -18.65 0.51
N LEU A 305 25.63 -19.16 1.62
CA LEU A 305 27.07 -19.07 1.90
C LEU A 305 27.90 -19.82 0.86
N VAL A 306 27.47 -21.01 0.46
CA VAL A 306 28.13 -21.79 -0.61
C VAL A 306 28.08 -21.04 -1.94
N ALA A 307 26.99 -20.32 -2.23
CA ALA A 307 26.84 -19.48 -3.41
C ALA A 307 27.65 -18.17 -3.36
N GLY A 308 28.28 -17.85 -2.22
CA GLY A 308 29.03 -16.60 -2.03
C GLY A 308 28.12 -15.38 -1.79
N GLU A 309 26.93 -15.60 -1.25
CA GLU A 309 25.93 -14.57 -0.94
C GLU A 309 25.76 -14.38 0.58
N PRO A 310 26.74 -13.74 1.26
CA PRO A 310 26.72 -13.65 2.71
C PRO A 310 25.54 -12.83 3.26
N PHE A 311 25.08 -11.80 2.56
CA PHE A 311 23.93 -11.00 2.99
C PHE A 311 22.61 -11.78 2.86
N THR A 312 22.46 -12.59 1.81
CA THR A 312 21.33 -13.52 1.69
C THR A 312 21.34 -14.51 2.84
N ALA A 313 22.51 -15.07 3.19
CA ALA A 313 22.65 -15.98 4.32
C ALA A 313 22.29 -15.32 5.66
N LEU A 314 22.73 -14.10 5.90
CA LEU A 314 22.37 -13.33 7.10
C LEU A 314 20.86 -13.08 7.19
N ALA A 315 20.21 -12.74 6.07
CA ALA A 315 18.76 -12.55 6.03
C ALA A 315 17.99 -13.85 6.34
N GLN A 316 18.46 -15.00 5.85
CA GLN A 316 17.88 -16.31 6.23
C GLN A 316 18.08 -16.58 7.72
N CYS A 317 19.26 -16.27 8.27
CA CYS A 317 19.54 -16.49 9.67
C CYS A 317 18.68 -15.63 10.59
N ASP A 318 18.55 -14.32 10.32
CA ASP A 318 17.69 -13.41 11.10
C ASP A 318 16.26 -13.93 11.17
N ARG A 319 15.71 -14.40 10.04
CA ARG A 319 14.35 -14.97 10.00
C ARG A 319 14.21 -16.26 10.79
N GLY A 320 15.16 -17.18 10.66
CA GLY A 320 15.14 -18.43 11.44
C GLY A 320 15.27 -18.17 12.95
N LEU A 321 16.13 -17.22 13.34
CA LEU A 321 16.33 -16.81 14.73
C LEU A 321 15.12 -16.04 15.28
N ALA A 322 14.35 -15.35 14.45
CA ALA A 322 13.08 -14.75 14.84
C ALA A 322 12.02 -15.79 15.26
N TYR A 323 12.15 -17.04 14.79
CA TYR A 323 11.33 -18.17 15.28
C TYR A 323 11.95 -18.89 16.47
N VAL A 324 13.25 -19.16 16.42
CA VAL A 324 13.97 -19.93 17.44
C VAL A 324 15.28 -19.18 17.78
N PRO A 325 15.26 -18.27 18.76
CA PRO A 325 16.40 -17.40 19.07
C PRO A 325 17.69 -18.14 19.42
N ASP A 326 17.58 -19.29 20.09
CA ASP A 326 18.73 -20.08 20.56
C ASP A 326 19.11 -21.21 19.59
N HIS A 327 18.74 -21.12 18.30
CA HIS A 327 19.02 -22.17 17.33
C HIS A 327 20.52 -22.25 17.00
N ALA A 328 21.21 -23.21 17.60
CA ALA A 328 22.67 -23.35 17.55
C ALA A 328 23.27 -23.31 16.13
N GLU A 329 22.66 -24.01 15.18
CA GLU A 329 23.14 -24.04 13.78
C GLU A 329 23.04 -22.66 13.11
N LEU A 330 21.97 -21.91 13.38
CA LEU A 330 21.76 -20.59 12.78
C LEU A 330 22.75 -19.57 13.34
N LEU A 331 23.00 -19.60 14.65
CA LEU A 331 23.99 -18.76 15.30
C LEU A 331 25.41 -19.02 14.74
N ALA A 332 25.75 -20.29 14.48
CA ALA A 332 27.02 -20.64 13.84
C ALA A 332 27.10 -20.12 12.38
N LEU A 333 25.98 -20.14 11.65
CA LEU A 333 25.89 -19.62 10.29
C LEU A 333 26.01 -18.09 10.24
N VAL A 334 25.45 -17.37 11.23
CA VAL A 334 25.64 -15.91 11.35
C VAL A 334 27.11 -15.56 11.43
N ALA A 335 27.87 -16.18 12.34
CA ALA A 335 29.29 -15.91 12.50
C ALA A 335 30.09 -16.17 11.21
N ARG A 336 29.75 -17.25 10.48
CA ARG A 336 30.36 -17.57 9.18
C ARG A 336 29.99 -16.54 8.11
N ALA A 337 28.74 -16.10 8.07
CA ALA A 337 28.25 -15.15 7.09
C ALA A 337 28.80 -13.73 7.31
N GLU A 338 28.92 -13.29 8.57
CA GLU A 338 29.57 -12.02 8.92
C GLU A 338 31.05 -12.02 8.52
N ALA A 339 31.77 -13.10 8.81
CA ALA A 339 33.17 -13.26 8.40
C ALA A 339 33.31 -13.22 6.87
N ALA A 340 32.39 -13.87 6.14
CA ALA A 340 32.36 -13.84 4.68
C ALA A 340 32.01 -12.45 4.11
N ALA A 341 31.12 -11.69 4.76
CA ALA A 341 30.75 -10.33 4.35
C ALA A 341 31.89 -9.32 4.55
N GLN A 342 32.73 -9.53 5.57
CA GLN A 342 33.89 -8.69 5.88
C GLN A 342 35.14 -9.07 5.05
N ALA A 343 35.14 -10.23 4.40
CA ALA A 343 36.26 -10.67 3.59
C ALA A 343 36.42 -9.75 2.36
N PRO A 344 37.66 -9.33 2.03
CA PRO A 344 37.90 -8.56 0.82
C PRO A 344 37.41 -9.35 -0.41
N PRO A 345 36.82 -8.69 -1.43
CA PRO A 345 36.30 -9.37 -2.60
C PRO A 345 37.41 -10.24 -3.19
N ARG A 346 37.15 -11.56 -3.29
CA ARG A 346 38.11 -12.51 -3.85
C ARG A 346 38.58 -11.95 -5.20
N ALA A 347 39.87 -11.68 -5.31
CA ALA A 347 40.46 -11.28 -6.58
C ALA A 347 40.12 -12.39 -7.58
N SER A 348 39.32 -12.04 -8.59
CA SER A 348 39.08 -12.95 -9.70
C SER A 348 40.44 -13.39 -10.24
N PRO A 349 40.65 -14.68 -10.57
CA PRO A 349 41.90 -15.11 -11.19
C PRO A 349 41.97 -14.40 -12.53
N ARG A 350 42.72 -13.28 -12.57
CA ARG A 350 42.94 -12.50 -13.78
C ARG A 350 43.63 -13.43 -14.75
N SER A 351 42.89 -13.83 -15.78
CA SER A 351 43.44 -14.50 -16.94
C SER A 351 44.66 -13.70 -17.43
N GLY A 352 45.80 -14.39 -17.44
CA GLY A 352 47.07 -13.82 -17.85
C GLY A 352 47.01 -13.40 -19.31
N ARG A 353 46.86 -12.09 -19.54
CA ARG A 353 47.28 -11.36 -20.75
C ARG A 353 46.89 -9.92 -20.56
N TRP A 354 47.81 -9.08 -20.08
CA TRP A 354 47.86 -7.63 -20.37
C TRP A 354 49.13 -7.05 -19.74
N THR A 355 50.28 -7.42 -20.31
CA THR A 355 51.57 -6.78 -20.03
C THR A 355 51.83 -5.65 -21.04
N ARG A 356 52.48 -4.59 -20.55
CA ARG A 356 53.25 -3.53 -21.26
C ARG A 356 52.66 -2.14 -21.47
N THR A 357 51.35 -1.87 -21.34
CA THR A 357 50.85 -0.50 -21.61
C THR A 357 50.82 0.44 -20.39
N ARG A 358 50.87 -0.09 -19.15
CA ARG A 358 50.75 0.74 -17.93
C ARG A 358 52.05 1.31 -17.36
N ALA A 359 53.22 0.87 -17.82
CA ALA A 359 54.50 1.45 -17.39
C ALA A 359 54.72 2.89 -17.87
N ARG A 360 53.99 3.34 -18.91
CA ARG A 360 54.11 4.71 -19.45
C ARG A 360 53.21 5.74 -18.79
N VAL A 361 52.10 5.32 -18.17
CA VAL A 361 51.12 6.25 -17.54
C VAL A 361 51.55 6.63 -16.12
N ALA A 362 52.25 5.73 -15.41
CA ALA A 362 52.73 5.99 -14.05
C ALA A 362 53.82 7.10 -13.98
N VAL A 363 54.61 7.28 -15.05
CA VAL A 363 55.66 8.30 -15.11
C VAL A 363 55.08 9.72 -15.31
N VAL A 364 53.92 9.84 -15.95
CA VAL A 364 53.26 11.15 -16.19
C VAL A 364 52.47 11.63 -14.97
N ALA A 365 51.87 10.71 -14.19
CA ALA A 365 51.11 11.06 -12.99
C ALA A 365 52.00 11.53 -11.82
N ALA A 366 53.24 11.02 -11.72
CA ALA A 366 54.19 11.44 -10.70
C ALA A 366 54.68 12.90 -10.88
N ALA A 367 54.65 13.43 -12.11
CA ALA A 367 55.01 14.82 -12.37
C ALA A 367 53.90 15.82 -12.00
N ALA A 368 52.63 15.41 -12.02
CA ALA A 368 51.48 16.26 -11.68
C ALA A 368 51.29 16.43 -10.17
N ALA A 369 51.65 15.42 -9.36
CA ALA A 369 51.54 15.47 -7.91
C ALA A 369 52.55 16.43 -7.24
N ALA A 370 53.68 16.72 -7.89
CA ALA A 370 54.70 17.63 -7.37
C ALA A 370 54.30 19.12 -7.41
N VAL A 371 53.32 19.49 -8.25
CA VAL A 371 52.86 20.89 -8.40
C VAL A 371 51.72 21.26 -7.44
N ALA A 372 50.94 20.27 -6.96
CA ALA A 372 49.82 20.52 -6.06
C ALA A 372 50.22 20.76 -4.60
N VAL A 373 51.43 20.33 -4.21
CA VAL A 373 51.93 20.47 -2.83
C VAL A 373 52.40 21.91 -2.50
N THR A 374 52.59 22.77 -3.52
CA THR A 374 53.09 24.14 -3.30
C THR A 374 52.01 25.18 -3.00
N VAL A 375 50.71 24.88 -3.20
CA VAL A 375 49.63 25.88 -3.08
C VAL A 375 48.73 25.68 -1.85
N GLY A 376 48.79 24.54 -1.17
CA GLY A 376 47.88 24.20 -0.05
C GLY A 376 48.32 24.58 1.37
N ILE A 377 49.33 25.44 1.57
CA ILE A 377 49.92 25.73 2.90
C ILE A 377 49.36 26.98 3.60
N LEU A 378 48.42 27.74 3.01
CA LEU A 378 47.88 28.95 3.67
C LEU A 378 46.35 28.91 3.80
N ALA A 379 45.88 28.33 4.91
CA ALA A 379 44.73 28.78 5.74
C ALA A 379 44.13 27.61 6.54
N TRP A 380 44.83 27.18 7.59
CA TRP A 380 44.25 26.37 8.67
C TRP A 380 44.21 27.22 9.94
N PRO A 381 43.02 27.42 10.54
CA PRO A 381 42.95 27.58 11.98
C PRO A 381 42.16 26.43 12.61
N SER A 382 42.84 25.83 13.58
CA SER A 382 42.39 24.88 14.56
C SER A 382 41.21 25.39 15.40
N ARG A 383 40.32 24.47 15.83
CA ARG A 383 39.77 24.43 17.20
C ARG A 383 39.00 23.12 17.47
N SER A 384 39.60 22.35 18.37
CA SER A 384 39.06 21.60 19.51
C SER A 384 37.64 21.01 19.47
N ALA A 385 37.56 19.70 19.68
CA ALA A 385 36.41 19.02 20.31
C ALA A 385 36.23 19.49 21.77
N PRO A 386 35.01 19.41 22.34
CA PRO A 386 34.72 18.24 23.19
C PRO A 386 33.25 17.75 23.25
N ARG A 387 33.14 16.45 23.55
CA ARG A 387 32.16 15.68 24.36
C ARG A 387 30.63 15.79 24.15
N SER A 388 30.06 14.60 23.98
CA SER A 388 28.67 14.19 24.29
C SER A 388 28.30 14.41 25.76
N PRO A 389 27.04 14.82 26.03
CA PRO A 389 26.36 14.31 27.22
C PRO A 389 24.82 14.05 27.05
N TRP A 390 24.32 12.98 27.70
CA TRP A 390 22.90 12.58 28.01
C TRP A 390 22.10 11.95 26.85
N ASP A 391 21.46 10.76 26.91
CA ASP A 391 20.95 9.86 27.97
C ASP A 391 20.14 10.55 29.08
N ASP A 392 18.86 10.84 28.77
CA ASP A 392 17.67 10.39 29.54
C ASP A 392 16.34 10.81 28.85
N PRO A 393 15.19 10.16 29.16
CA PRO A 393 14.02 10.10 28.28
C PRO A 393 13.10 11.32 28.41
N ALA A 394 12.48 11.73 27.29
CA ALA A 394 11.46 12.77 27.29
C ALA A 394 10.11 12.25 27.85
N PRO A 395 9.36 13.08 28.60
CA PRO A 395 8.17 12.67 29.34
C PRO A 395 6.93 12.50 28.46
N ALA A 396 6.01 11.65 28.90
CA ALA A 396 4.68 11.50 28.34
C ALA A 396 3.93 12.85 28.35
N GLY A 397 3.61 13.36 27.16
CA GLY A 397 2.74 14.53 26.98
C GLY A 397 1.27 14.18 27.27
N PRO A 398 0.45 15.14 27.73
CA PRO A 398 -0.92 14.87 28.16
C PRO A 398 -1.82 14.49 26.98
N ALA A 399 -2.76 13.57 27.23
CA ALA A 399 -3.85 13.22 26.33
C ALA A 399 -4.61 14.50 25.89
N ARG A 400 -4.70 14.71 24.57
CA ARG A 400 -5.46 15.83 24.01
C ARG A 400 -6.97 15.54 24.03
N PRO A 401 -7.81 16.54 24.31
CA PRO A 401 -9.26 16.38 24.30
C PRO A 401 -9.77 16.14 22.89
N SER A 402 -10.77 15.25 22.81
CA SER A 402 -11.58 14.99 21.63
C SER A 402 -12.48 16.17 21.30
N THR A 403 -12.81 16.29 20.00
CA THR A 403 -13.89 17.06 19.35
C THR A 403 -13.47 18.38 18.69
N SER A 404 -13.92 18.53 17.43
CA SER A 404 -13.90 19.67 16.48
C SER A 404 -12.74 19.89 15.48
N ALA A 405 -11.53 19.33 15.63
CA ALA A 405 -10.41 19.63 14.71
C ALA A 405 -10.46 18.96 13.30
N SER A 406 -11.32 17.95 13.07
CA SER A 406 -11.24 17.13 11.85
C SER A 406 -11.78 17.79 10.58
N SER A 407 -12.66 18.79 10.69
CA SER A 407 -13.11 19.58 9.54
C SER A 407 -12.04 20.57 9.08
N ALA A 408 -11.32 21.15 10.05
CA ALA A 408 -10.25 22.11 9.86
C ALA A 408 -9.05 21.51 9.10
N GLU A 409 -8.58 20.35 9.56
CA GLU A 409 -7.45 19.63 8.95
C GLU A 409 -7.77 19.21 7.51
N ALA A 410 -9.00 18.75 7.26
CA ALA A 410 -9.43 18.34 5.94
C ALA A 410 -9.66 19.53 4.98
N ALA A 411 -10.10 20.69 5.49
CA ALA A 411 -10.17 21.91 4.70
C ALA A 411 -8.77 22.44 4.36
N LEU A 412 -7.90 22.57 5.36
CA LEU A 412 -6.49 22.97 5.21
C LEU A 412 -5.76 22.14 4.14
N LEU A 413 -5.92 20.82 4.15
CA LEU A 413 -5.28 19.93 3.17
C LEU A 413 -5.91 20.04 1.77
N ARG A 414 -7.24 20.15 1.66
CA ARG A 414 -7.91 20.37 0.36
C ARG A 414 -7.53 21.72 -0.23
N ASP A 415 -7.48 22.76 0.59
CA ASP A 415 -7.13 24.12 0.23
C ASP A 415 -5.66 24.21 -0.16
N PHE A 416 -4.80 23.47 0.54
CA PHE A 416 -3.40 23.28 0.15
C PHE A 416 -3.29 22.60 -1.21
N LEU A 417 -3.96 21.47 -1.46
CA LEU A 417 -3.94 20.81 -2.77
C LEU A 417 -4.52 21.71 -3.89
N GLY A 418 -5.54 22.51 -3.58
CA GLY A 418 -6.09 23.52 -4.49
C GLY A 418 -5.08 24.64 -4.80
N LEU A 419 -4.36 25.12 -3.78
CA LEU A 419 -3.25 26.08 -3.94
C LEU A 419 -2.13 25.48 -4.79
N MET A 420 -1.77 24.22 -4.55
CA MET A 420 -0.74 23.49 -5.27
C MET A 420 -1.04 23.45 -6.77
N SER A 421 -2.26 23.10 -7.15
CA SER A 421 -2.68 23.14 -8.55
C SER A 421 -2.54 24.55 -9.12
N LYS A 422 -3.11 25.56 -8.44
CA LYS A 422 -3.09 26.96 -8.92
C LYS A 422 -1.68 27.54 -9.06
N VAL A 423 -0.76 27.21 -8.15
CA VAL A 423 0.64 27.66 -8.19
C VAL A 423 1.40 26.97 -9.33
N VAL A 424 1.17 25.67 -9.54
CA VAL A 424 1.78 24.94 -10.67
C VAL A 424 1.21 25.40 -12.01
N ASP A 425 -0.09 25.70 -12.11
CA ASP A 425 -0.76 26.16 -13.34
C ASP A 425 -0.36 27.59 -13.76
N ARG A 426 0.00 28.45 -12.81
CA ARG A 426 0.48 29.82 -13.12
C ARG A 426 1.93 29.88 -13.55
N THR A 427 2.73 28.90 -13.14
CA THR A 427 4.14 28.79 -13.54
C THR A 427 4.31 28.13 -14.91
N THR A 428 3.22 27.82 -15.63
CA THR A 428 3.19 27.20 -16.97
C THR A 428 2.94 28.17 -18.14
N SER A 429 3.31 29.44 -18.05
CA SER A 429 3.45 30.31 -19.24
C SER A 429 4.58 31.33 -19.05
N PRO A 430 5.49 31.52 -20.03
CA PRO A 430 5.24 31.49 -21.47
C PRO A 430 6.22 30.59 -22.27
N THR A 431 5.73 29.51 -22.88
CA THR A 431 6.26 29.01 -24.15
C THR A 431 5.26 28.02 -24.76
N SER A 432 4.87 28.31 -26.02
CA SER A 432 3.89 27.61 -26.87
C SER A 432 2.47 27.48 -26.31
N ALA A 433 1.65 28.48 -26.65
CA ALA A 433 0.20 28.33 -26.73
C ALA A 433 -0.15 27.27 -27.78
N THR A 434 -0.81 26.20 -27.34
CA THR A 434 -1.74 25.41 -28.14
C THR A 434 -2.89 25.05 -27.21
N ASP A 435 -4.09 25.43 -27.62
CA ASP A 435 -5.35 25.25 -26.89
C ASP A 435 -5.59 23.80 -26.45
N PRO A 436 -6.38 23.56 -25.38
CA PRO A 436 -6.74 22.21 -24.96
C PRO A 436 -7.62 21.56 -26.02
N VAL A 437 -7.03 20.69 -26.83
CA VAL A 437 -7.76 19.79 -27.73
C VAL A 437 -8.53 18.79 -26.86
N ALA A 438 -9.83 18.63 -27.12
CA ALA A 438 -10.70 17.64 -26.50
C ALA A 438 -10.07 16.23 -26.51
N PRO A 439 -10.35 15.35 -25.53
CA PRO A 439 -9.71 14.04 -25.44
C PRO A 439 -10.06 13.21 -26.68
N ALA A 440 -9.09 13.06 -27.58
CA ALA A 440 -9.17 12.12 -28.68
C ALA A 440 -9.12 10.69 -28.12
N PRO A 441 -9.82 9.72 -28.75
CA PRO A 441 -9.73 8.32 -28.35
C PRO A 441 -8.27 7.85 -28.42
N ALA A 442 -7.90 7.00 -27.45
CA ALA A 442 -6.53 6.49 -27.31
C ALA A 442 -6.00 5.97 -28.66
N PRO A 443 -4.92 6.54 -29.21
CA PRO A 443 -4.34 6.01 -30.42
C PRO A 443 -3.73 4.64 -30.11
N ALA A 444 -3.90 3.69 -31.03
CA ALA A 444 -3.25 2.39 -30.97
C ALA A 444 -1.74 2.57 -30.69
N LEU A 445 -1.21 1.78 -29.77
CA LEU A 445 0.19 1.75 -29.37
C LEU A 445 1.09 1.62 -30.61
N GLY A 446 1.58 2.75 -31.12
CA GLY A 446 2.71 2.77 -32.04
C GLY A 446 3.94 2.11 -31.37
N PRO A 447 4.98 1.76 -32.16
CA PRO A 447 6.18 1.13 -31.63
C PRO A 447 6.75 1.92 -30.44
N GLU A 448 7.30 1.21 -29.45
CA GLU A 448 7.88 1.86 -28.27
C GLU A 448 8.99 2.84 -28.69
N PRO A 449 8.97 4.09 -28.18
CA PRO A 449 10.07 5.01 -28.41
C PRO A 449 11.38 4.44 -27.89
N THR A 450 12.43 4.54 -28.68
CA THR A 450 13.79 4.11 -28.28
C THR A 450 14.68 5.26 -27.85
N THR A 451 14.18 6.51 -27.96
CA THR A 451 14.92 7.73 -27.61
C THR A 451 14.19 8.51 -26.52
N ALA A 452 14.94 9.24 -25.69
CA ALA A 452 14.36 10.11 -24.67
C ALA A 452 13.38 11.12 -25.29
N ALA A 453 13.76 11.72 -26.42
CA ALA A 453 12.91 12.64 -27.18
C ALA A 453 11.58 12.00 -27.63
N GLY A 454 11.61 10.75 -28.10
CA GLY A 454 10.39 10.04 -28.48
C GLY A 454 9.47 9.73 -27.30
N TRP A 455 10.05 9.44 -26.12
CA TRP A 455 9.28 9.27 -24.89
C TRP A 455 8.63 10.58 -24.43
N MET A 456 9.33 11.72 -24.53
CA MET A 456 8.73 13.03 -24.21
C MET A 456 7.63 13.43 -25.21
N ALA A 457 7.84 13.22 -26.51
CA ALA A 457 6.80 13.48 -27.51
C ALA A 457 5.55 12.61 -27.30
N ARG A 458 5.72 11.36 -26.84
CA ARG A 458 4.61 10.51 -26.41
C ARG A 458 3.92 11.08 -25.17
N ALA A 459 4.68 11.52 -24.17
CA ALA A 459 4.14 12.17 -22.97
C ALA A 459 3.32 13.43 -23.29
N ASP A 460 3.66 14.18 -24.35
CA ASP A 460 2.90 15.36 -24.80
C ASP A 460 1.46 15.05 -25.23
N THR A 461 1.22 13.83 -25.71
CA THR A 461 -0.08 13.40 -26.22
C THR A 461 -0.90 12.62 -25.21
N GLN A 462 -0.37 12.42 -24.00
CA GLN A 462 -0.92 11.50 -23.00
C GLN A 462 -1.61 12.23 -21.84
N ALA A 463 -2.58 11.56 -21.23
CA ALA A 463 -3.16 12.01 -19.97
C ALA A 463 -2.07 12.09 -18.87
N PRO A 464 -2.21 12.97 -17.85
CA PRO A 464 -1.17 13.24 -16.86
C PRO A 464 -0.54 12.00 -16.19
N ALA A 465 -1.36 10.99 -15.86
CA ALA A 465 -0.88 9.75 -15.25
C ALA A 465 0.02 8.92 -16.18
N GLN A 466 -0.32 8.85 -17.47
CA GLN A 466 0.46 8.14 -18.49
C GLN A 466 1.72 8.94 -18.88
N ALA A 467 1.60 10.27 -18.92
CA ALA A 467 2.72 11.18 -19.20
C ALA A 467 3.85 11.02 -18.16
N LEU A 468 3.52 10.83 -16.87
CA LEU A 468 4.52 10.57 -15.81
C LEU A 468 5.42 9.37 -16.16
N THR A 469 4.82 8.23 -16.53
CA THR A 469 5.58 7.02 -16.89
C THR A 469 6.46 7.27 -18.13
N SER A 470 5.93 7.95 -19.15
CA SER A 470 6.71 8.27 -20.35
C SER A 470 7.89 9.21 -20.05
N ILE A 471 7.70 10.20 -19.16
CA ILE A 471 8.78 11.12 -18.74
C ILE A 471 9.85 10.38 -17.92
N GLU A 472 9.44 9.49 -17.00
CA GLU A 472 10.37 8.65 -16.24
C GLU A 472 11.20 7.75 -17.18
N ARG A 473 10.59 7.16 -18.21
CA ARG A 473 11.31 6.41 -19.26
C ARG A 473 12.28 7.29 -20.05
N ALA A 474 11.92 8.54 -20.35
CA ALA A 474 12.83 9.49 -20.97
C ALA A 474 14.06 9.78 -20.08
N LEU A 475 13.85 9.93 -18.78
CA LEU A 475 14.92 10.18 -17.81
C LEU A 475 15.80 8.97 -17.53
N VAL A 476 15.31 7.74 -17.69
CA VAL A 476 16.17 6.55 -17.69
C VAL A 476 17.20 6.61 -18.82
N LEU A 477 16.80 7.11 -20.00
CA LEU A 477 17.68 7.25 -21.16
C LEU A 477 18.57 8.50 -21.06
N GLN A 478 18.08 9.58 -20.47
CA GLN A 478 18.82 10.83 -20.29
C GLN A 478 18.53 11.46 -18.90
N PRO A 479 19.24 11.03 -17.84
CA PRO A 479 18.91 11.39 -16.45
C PRO A 479 18.97 12.87 -16.11
N THR A 480 19.78 13.64 -16.84
CA THR A 480 20.01 15.07 -16.60
C THR A 480 19.22 15.96 -17.56
N TRP A 481 18.20 15.43 -18.23
CA TRP A 481 17.44 16.18 -19.23
C TRP A 481 16.45 17.16 -18.56
N GLN A 482 16.84 18.43 -18.48
CA GLN A 482 16.11 19.46 -17.73
C GLN A 482 14.62 19.61 -18.12
N PRO A 483 14.24 19.71 -19.41
CA PRO A 483 12.82 19.74 -19.81
C PRO A 483 11.98 18.57 -19.27
N ALA A 484 12.58 17.37 -19.15
CA ALA A 484 11.90 16.21 -18.60
C ALA A 484 11.82 16.28 -17.06
N LEU A 485 12.88 16.70 -16.37
CA LEU A 485 12.88 16.91 -14.92
C LEU A 485 11.90 18.00 -14.48
N ASP A 486 11.86 19.13 -15.18
CA ASP A 486 10.94 20.25 -14.93
C ASP A 486 9.49 19.77 -15.00
N ARG A 487 9.16 19.05 -16.07
CA ARG A 487 7.81 18.51 -16.28
C ARG A 487 7.47 17.44 -15.27
N LEU A 488 8.42 16.56 -14.93
CA LEU A 488 8.24 15.52 -13.93
C LEU A 488 7.95 16.13 -12.55
N CYS A 489 8.75 17.11 -12.10
CA CYS A 489 8.54 17.80 -10.82
C CYS A 489 7.13 18.41 -10.76
N ARG A 490 6.68 19.11 -11.81
CA ARG A 490 5.35 19.73 -11.86
C ARG A 490 4.21 18.70 -11.81
N LEU A 491 4.32 17.61 -12.57
CA LEU A 491 3.30 16.57 -12.60
C LEU A 491 3.27 15.77 -11.29
N GLN A 492 4.42 15.48 -10.68
CA GLN A 492 4.50 14.82 -9.39
C GLN A 492 3.87 15.69 -8.29
N ILE A 493 4.11 17.01 -8.30
CA ILE A 493 3.45 17.95 -7.40
C ILE A 493 1.92 17.91 -7.58
N LYS A 494 1.42 18.04 -8.82
CA LYS A 494 -0.01 17.97 -9.12
C LYS A 494 -0.65 16.65 -8.71
N ALA A 495 0.09 15.56 -8.83
CA ALA A 495 -0.35 14.21 -8.47
C ALA A 495 -0.18 13.88 -6.98
N GLY A 496 0.28 14.82 -6.14
CA GLY A 496 0.46 14.55 -4.70
C GLY A 496 1.61 13.59 -4.37
N ARG A 497 2.57 13.38 -5.28
CA ARG A 497 3.66 12.41 -5.14
C ARG A 497 4.84 12.96 -4.31
N PRO A 498 5.23 12.33 -3.19
CA PRO A 498 6.35 12.80 -2.33
C PRO A 498 7.71 12.78 -3.04
N GLU A 499 7.88 11.95 -4.06
CA GLU A 499 9.09 11.86 -4.89
C GLU A 499 9.39 13.19 -5.59
N ALA A 500 8.39 14.07 -5.74
CA ALA A 500 8.57 15.44 -6.17
C ALA A 500 9.69 16.15 -5.41
N ALA A 501 9.87 15.88 -4.10
CA ALA A 501 10.91 16.55 -3.32
C ALA A 501 12.31 16.31 -3.89
N HIS A 502 12.57 15.10 -4.39
CA HIS A 502 13.85 14.76 -5.03
C HIS A 502 13.98 15.43 -6.39
N THR A 503 12.99 15.26 -7.27
CA THR A 503 12.99 15.84 -8.63
C THR A 503 13.10 17.36 -8.59
N CYS A 504 12.28 18.01 -7.76
CA CYS A 504 12.29 19.47 -7.62
C CYS A 504 13.58 19.98 -6.95
N THR A 505 14.27 19.18 -6.15
CA THR A 505 15.61 19.52 -5.65
C THR A 505 16.63 19.56 -6.79
N GLN A 506 16.58 18.59 -7.71
CA GLN A 506 17.46 18.57 -8.89
C GLN A 506 17.18 19.76 -9.81
N VAL A 507 15.90 20.07 -10.05
CA VAL A 507 15.49 21.20 -10.90
C VAL A 507 15.88 22.53 -10.26
N ALA A 508 15.61 22.74 -8.98
CA ALA A 508 16.00 23.96 -8.26
C ALA A 508 17.52 24.15 -8.20
N ALA A 509 18.31 23.07 -8.19
CA ALA A 509 19.76 23.14 -8.26
C ALA A 509 20.27 23.51 -9.66
N ALA A 510 19.56 23.12 -10.72
CA ALA A 510 19.88 23.48 -12.10
C ALA A 510 19.48 24.92 -12.46
N HIS A 511 18.47 25.46 -11.76
CA HIS A 511 17.94 26.80 -11.98
C HIS A 511 17.94 27.64 -10.69
N PRO A 512 19.10 27.93 -10.08
CA PRO A 512 19.20 28.63 -8.79
C PRO A 512 18.66 30.08 -8.83
N ASP A 513 18.61 30.68 -10.02
CA ASP A 513 18.12 32.04 -10.25
C ASP A 513 16.59 32.08 -10.45
N VAL A 514 15.96 30.93 -10.70
CA VAL A 514 14.51 30.82 -10.88
C VAL A 514 13.87 30.50 -9.54
N ILE A 515 13.45 31.55 -8.86
CA ILE A 515 12.95 31.48 -7.51
C ILE A 515 11.74 30.55 -7.36
N GLU A 516 10.89 30.44 -8.37
CA GLU A 516 9.70 29.60 -8.36
C GLU A 516 10.02 28.12 -8.07
N TRP A 517 11.19 27.62 -8.48
CA TRP A 517 11.60 26.25 -8.19
C TRP A 517 11.95 26.03 -6.72
N ILE A 518 12.36 27.07 -5.99
CA ILE A 518 12.54 27.02 -4.53
C ILE A 518 11.19 26.85 -3.86
N GLY A 519 10.18 27.59 -4.32
CA GLY A 519 8.80 27.47 -3.82
C GLY A 519 8.19 26.09 -4.10
N LEU A 520 8.29 25.60 -5.33
CA LEU A 520 7.83 24.26 -5.72
C LEU A 520 8.57 23.14 -4.96
N ARG A 521 9.87 23.30 -4.70
CA ARG A 521 10.63 22.39 -3.83
C ARG A 521 10.13 22.43 -2.38
N GLY A 522 9.86 23.62 -1.85
CA GLY A 522 9.30 23.78 -0.50
C GLY A 522 7.96 23.05 -0.36
N LEU A 523 7.08 23.21 -1.34
CA LEU A 523 5.80 22.51 -1.40
C LEU A 523 5.96 20.98 -1.47
N ALA A 524 6.85 20.49 -2.35
CA ALA A 524 7.16 19.08 -2.45
C ALA A 524 7.75 18.51 -1.15
N ARG A 525 8.53 19.30 -0.41
CA ARG A 525 9.08 18.95 0.89
C ARG A 525 8.01 18.86 1.99
N VAL A 526 6.98 19.70 1.95
CA VAL A 526 5.80 19.53 2.84
C VAL A 526 5.16 18.16 2.59
N MET A 527 4.92 17.79 1.34
CA MET A 527 4.33 16.49 0.97
C MET A 527 5.19 15.27 1.37
N ALA A 528 6.51 15.47 1.42
CA ALA A 528 7.48 14.47 1.85
C ALA A 528 7.71 14.45 3.38
N GLY A 529 6.99 15.26 4.16
CA GLY A 529 7.16 15.38 5.61
C GLY A 529 8.44 16.11 6.05
N GLN A 530 9.15 16.74 5.11
CA GLN A 530 10.41 17.46 5.33
C GLN A 530 10.16 18.92 5.78
N HIS A 531 9.28 19.12 6.76
CA HIS A 531 8.75 20.44 7.13
C HIS A 531 9.83 21.48 7.48
N LYS A 532 10.91 21.07 8.17
CA LYS A 532 12.02 21.99 8.50
C LYS A 532 12.73 22.53 7.25
N ALA A 533 12.93 21.69 6.24
CA ALA A 533 13.53 22.09 4.98
C ALA A 533 12.56 22.88 4.10
N ALA A 534 11.26 22.58 4.18
CA ALA A 534 10.21 23.36 3.52
C ALA A 534 10.13 24.78 4.07
N LEU A 535 10.17 24.96 5.40
CA LEU A 535 10.18 26.28 6.03
C LEU A 535 11.34 27.15 5.53
N ALA A 536 12.55 26.59 5.45
CA ALA A 536 13.72 27.30 4.91
C ALA A 536 13.54 27.73 3.44
N ASP A 537 12.87 26.91 2.63
CA ASP A 537 12.52 27.25 1.25
C ASP A 537 11.50 28.39 1.21
N PHE A 538 10.44 28.34 2.04
CA PHE A 538 9.44 29.40 2.10
C PHE A 538 9.97 30.71 2.66
N ASP A 539 10.88 30.69 3.64
CA ASP A 539 11.56 31.89 4.13
C ASP A 539 12.42 32.52 3.02
N THR A 540 13.09 31.69 2.22
CA THR A 540 13.83 32.14 1.04
C THR A 540 12.90 32.74 -0.01
N MET A 541 11.72 32.14 -0.23
CA MET A 541 10.71 32.68 -1.15
C MET A 541 10.19 34.02 -0.68
N LEU A 542 9.71 34.12 0.56
CA LEU A 542 9.09 35.31 1.12
C LEU A 542 10.06 36.49 1.22
N SER A 543 11.36 36.23 1.43
CA SER A 543 12.38 37.29 1.47
C SER A 543 12.74 37.85 0.09
N ARG A 544 12.61 37.07 -0.97
CA ARG A 544 13.03 37.45 -2.34
C ARG A 544 11.88 37.81 -3.27
N ALA A 545 10.72 37.18 -3.11
CA ALA A 545 9.50 37.39 -3.89
C ALA A 545 8.27 37.23 -2.98
N PRO A 546 7.85 38.29 -2.26
CA PRO A 546 6.72 38.22 -1.35
C PRO A 546 5.40 38.02 -2.11
N ASP A 547 4.96 36.76 -2.23
CA ASP A 547 3.61 36.38 -2.65
C ASP A 547 2.86 35.84 -1.42
N PRO A 548 1.68 36.41 -1.09
CA PRO A 548 0.84 35.95 0.02
C PRO A 548 0.53 34.45 0.05
N ARG A 549 0.56 33.77 -1.10
CA ARG A 549 0.35 32.32 -1.18
C ARG A 549 1.46 31.50 -0.52
N TRP A 550 2.66 32.05 -0.42
CA TRP A 550 3.76 31.38 0.30
C TRP A 550 3.58 31.47 1.82
N HIS A 551 2.84 32.47 2.32
CA HIS A 551 2.40 32.49 3.71
C HIS A 551 1.42 31.34 4.00
N LEU A 552 0.47 31.05 3.10
CA LEU A 552 -0.41 29.88 3.25
C LEU A 552 0.39 28.57 3.29
N ALA A 553 1.35 28.38 2.38
CA ALA A 553 2.21 27.19 2.34
C ALA A 553 3.11 27.05 3.59
N ARG A 554 3.68 28.16 4.08
CA ARG A 554 4.50 28.19 5.30
C ARG A 554 3.66 27.94 6.56
N GLY A 555 2.46 28.51 6.62
CA GLY A 555 1.49 28.29 7.69
C GLY A 555 1.12 26.82 7.84
N LEU A 556 0.92 26.11 6.72
CA LEU A 556 0.69 24.66 6.75
C LEU A 556 1.92 23.88 7.25
N ALA A 557 3.13 24.26 6.83
CA ALA A 557 4.35 23.62 7.32
C ALA A 557 4.54 23.81 8.85
N HIS A 558 4.15 24.96 9.40
CA HIS A 558 4.10 25.19 10.85
C HIS A 558 2.99 24.36 11.53
N TYR A 559 1.82 24.24 10.88
CA TYR A 559 0.69 23.45 11.37
C TYR A 559 1.05 21.97 11.55
N GLU A 560 1.66 21.35 10.52
CA GLU A 560 2.12 19.95 10.54
C GLU A 560 3.22 19.69 11.58
N ARG A 561 3.90 20.74 12.04
CA ARG A 561 4.89 20.68 13.14
C ARG A 561 4.26 20.89 14.53
N GLY A 562 2.96 21.20 14.61
CA GLY A 562 2.28 21.58 15.84
C GLY A 562 2.62 23.00 16.33
N GLU A 563 3.20 23.84 15.48
CA GLU A 563 3.59 25.23 15.80
C GLU A 563 2.42 26.19 15.53
N TYR A 564 1.28 25.95 16.20
CA TYR A 564 0.01 26.65 15.92
C TYR A 564 0.06 28.18 15.97
N PRO A 565 0.81 28.85 16.88
CA PRO A 565 0.93 30.30 16.86
C PRO A 565 1.60 30.83 15.59
N ALA A 566 2.62 30.12 15.08
CA ALA A 566 3.29 30.49 13.84
C ALA A 566 2.40 30.20 12.63
N ALA A 567 1.69 29.06 12.64
CA ALA A 567 0.71 28.71 11.61
C ALA A 567 -0.39 29.77 11.50
N ARG A 568 -0.97 30.20 12.63
CA ARG A 568 -2.00 31.24 12.69
C ARG A 568 -1.49 32.59 12.16
N HIS A 569 -0.28 32.97 12.55
CA HIS A 569 0.33 34.21 12.07
C HIS A 569 0.46 34.22 10.54
N ASP A 570 0.96 33.14 9.95
CA ASP A 570 1.13 33.03 8.50
C ASP A 570 -0.19 32.97 7.74
N LEU A 571 -1.18 32.22 8.24
CA LEU A 571 -2.51 32.19 7.64
C LEU A 571 -3.19 33.56 7.69
N HIS A 572 -3.02 34.30 8.79
CA HIS A 572 -3.52 35.67 8.91
C HIS A 572 -2.91 36.62 7.86
N LEU A 573 -1.59 36.53 7.65
CA LEU A 573 -0.91 37.33 6.62
C LEU A 573 -1.42 37.00 5.21
N ALA A 574 -1.65 35.72 4.91
CA ALA A 574 -2.22 35.32 3.63
C ALA A 574 -3.69 35.75 3.48
N CYS A 575 -4.50 35.63 4.54
CA CYS A 575 -5.91 36.02 4.53
C CYS A 575 -6.09 37.53 4.31
N THR A 576 -5.38 38.36 5.07
CA THR A 576 -5.42 39.83 4.95
C THR A 576 -4.99 40.32 3.58
N ALA A 577 -4.17 39.55 2.87
CA ALA A 577 -3.77 39.82 1.50
C ALA A 577 -4.71 39.23 0.43
N GLY A 578 -5.86 38.67 0.82
CA GLY A 578 -6.93 38.23 -0.08
C GLY A 578 -6.82 36.78 -0.57
N VAL A 579 -6.00 35.94 0.08
CA VAL A 579 -5.99 34.49 -0.19
C VAL A 579 -7.17 33.85 0.53
N ALA A 580 -8.25 33.57 -0.21
CA ALA A 580 -9.51 33.06 0.35
C ALA A 580 -9.32 31.74 1.11
N GLU A 581 -8.45 30.87 0.59
CA GLU A 581 -8.06 29.61 1.21
C GLU A 581 -7.42 29.81 2.60
N ALA A 582 -6.66 30.88 2.77
CA ALA A 582 -6.01 31.18 4.05
C ALA A 582 -6.98 31.74 5.09
N CYS A 583 -8.01 32.49 4.67
CA CYS A 583 -9.03 33.01 5.59
C CYS A 583 -9.88 31.88 6.21
N GLN A 584 -10.22 30.88 5.40
CA GLN A 584 -10.94 29.71 5.89
C GLN A 584 -10.05 28.89 6.83
N ALA A 585 -8.81 28.61 6.41
CA ALA A 585 -7.83 27.92 7.22
C ALA A 585 -7.53 28.60 8.56
N GLU A 586 -7.43 29.93 8.59
CA GLU A 586 -7.20 30.71 9.82
C GLU A 586 -8.35 30.57 10.82
N ALA A 587 -9.59 30.64 10.35
CA ALA A 587 -10.79 30.56 11.16
C ALA A 587 -11.00 29.17 11.80
N GLU A 588 -10.44 28.14 11.17
CA GLU A 588 -10.61 26.74 11.57
C GLU A 588 -9.44 26.22 12.45
N LEU A 589 -8.38 27.02 12.67
CA LEU A 589 -7.27 26.66 13.55
C LEU A 589 -7.69 26.60 15.05
N PRO A 590 -7.31 25.55 15.79
CA PRO A 590 -7.69 25.32 17.19
C PRO A 590 -7.15 26.34 18.20
#